data_AF-A0A7S3AZS3-F1
#
_entry.id   AF-A0A7S3AZS3-F1
#
_cell.length_a   1.000
_cell.length_b   1.000
_cell.length_c   1.000
_cell.angle_alpha   90.00
_cell.angle_beta   90.00
_cell.angle_gamma   90.00
#
_symmetry.space_group_name_H-M   'P 1'
#
loop_
_entity.id
_entity.type
_entity.pdbx_description
1 polymer ?
#
loop_
_entity_poly.entity_id
_entity_poly.type
_entity_poly.pdbx_seq_one_letter_code
_entity_poly.pdbx_strand_id
1 'polypeptide(L)'
;GGYRDGGVIRWLGCFNDLPAARAMTAGPRSFGHTTQACAASCTGYNYFALQSGQCFCARTLSRSANHSKVADAKCGRVCPTEEGKTPVRLCGSSWRNAVYSTSVGHINRVSGGRSMSKTA
;
A
#
# COMPACT_ATOMS: atom_id res chain seq x y z
N GLY A 1 -22.00 -9.02 9.49
CA GLY A 1 -20.88 -8.17 9.97
C GLY A 1 -19.76 -8.19 8.95
N GLY A 2 -19.09 -7.04 8.74
CA GLY A 2 -17.91 -6.84 7.88
C GLY A 2 -18.25 -6.87 6.38
N TYR A 3 -18.10 -5.82 5.57
CA TYR A 3 -17.00 -4.89 5.44
C TYR A 3 -17.56 -3.51 5.04
N ARG A 4 -17.18 -2.46 5.77
CA ARG A 4 -17.39 -1.07 5.32
C ARG A 4 -16.02 -0.50 4.95
N ASP A 5 -15.88 -0.15 3.68
CA ASP A 5 -14.88 0.77 3.10
C ASP A 5 -13.39 0.52 3.36
N GLY A 6 -12.92 -0.72 3.18
CA GLY A 6 -11.49 -1.01 3.03
C GLY A 6 -11.27 -1.83 1.76
N GLY A 7 -10.84 -1.21 0.67
CA GLY A 7 -10.61 -1.92 -0.60
C GLY A 7 -9.67 -3.11 -0.45
N VAL A 8 -9.72 -4.05 -1.40
CA VAL A 8 -8.95 -5.29 -1.34
C VAL A 8 -7.46 -4.95 -1.40
N ILE A 9 -6.76 -5.24 -0.31
CA ILE A 9 -5.30 -5.11 -0.19
C ILE A 9 -4.67 -6.45 -0.58
N ARG A 10 -3.75 -6.41 -1.55
CA ARG A 10 -3.05 -7.61 -2.05
C ARG A 10 -1.55 -7.48 -1.84
N TRP A 11 -0.91 -8.56 -1.37
CA TRP A 11 0.53 -8.65 -1.19
C TRP A 11 1.24 -8.77 -2.54
N LEU A 12 2.25 -7.93 -2.79
CA LEU A 12 3.10 -8.03 -3.98
C LEU A 12 4.48 -8.58 -3.66
N GLY A 13 5.00 -8.27 -2.47
CA GLY A 13 6.26 -8.82 -2.00
C GLY A 13 7.05 -7.87 -1.11
N CYS A 14 8.18 -8.39 -0.64
CA CYS A 14 9.19 -7.61 0.04
C CYS A 14 10.27 -7.11 -0.92
N PHE A 15 10.61 -5.83 -0.87
CA PHE A 15 11.58 -5.20 -1.76
C PHE A 15 12.63 -4.42 -0.99
N ASN A 16 13.88 -4.42 -1.45
CA ASN A 16 14.90 -3.52 -0.91
C ASN A 16 14.60 -2.07 -1.31
N ASP A 17 14.77 -1.14 -0.38
CA ASP A 17 14.81 0.29 -0.69
C ASP A 17 16.26 0.73 -0.83
N LEU A 18 16.60 1.42 -1.92
CA LEU A 18 17.95 1.94 -2.16
C LEU A 18 17.96 3.48 -2.15
N PRO A 19 18.84 4.12 -1.36
CA PRO A 19 18.82 5.57 -1.14
C PRO A 19 18.95 6.41 -2.42
N ALA A 20 19.70 5.93 -3.41
CA ALA A 20 19.95 6.63 -4.66
C ALA A 20 18.74 6.70 -5.60
N ALA A 21 17.66 5.94 -5.32
CA ALA A 21 16.50 5.86 -6.21
C ALA A 21 15.20 5.47 -5.48
N ARG A 22 14.86 6.10 -4.35
CA ARG A 22 13.62 5.82 -3.59
C ARG A 22 12.42 5.56 -4.53
N ALA A 23 11.96 4.31 -4.62
CA ALA A 23 10.93 3.90 -5.58
C ALA A 23 9.55 4.53 -5.32
N MET A 24 9.29 5.01 -4.09
CA MET A 24 8.03 5.63 -3.70
C MET A 24 8.30 6.93 -2.94
N THR A 25 7.94 8.06 -3.55
CA THR A 25 8.19 9.40 -2.98
C THR A 25 6.91 10.13 -2.59
N ALA A 26 5.74 9.59 -2.93
CA ALA A 26 4.44 10.17 -2.58
C ALA A 26 4.04 9.85 -1.13
N GLY A 27 3.08 10.64 -0.62
CA GLY A 27 2.67 10.72 0.78
C GLY A 27 2.09 9.43 1.36
N PRO A 28 1.71 9.42 2.65
CA PRO A 28 1.90 10.48 3.64
C PRO A 28 3.33 10.54 4.21
N ARG A 29 4.19 9.53 3.97
CA ARG A 29 5.59 9.45 4.45
C ARG A 29 5.76 9.54 5.97
N SER A 30 4.69 9.35 6.72
CA SER A 30 4.65 9.32 8.18
C SER A 30 4.70 7.89 8.71
N PHE A 31 5.20 7.71 9.92
CA PHE A 31 5.21 6.44 10.66
C PHE A 31 3.88 6.14 11.36
N GLY A 32 3.76 4.93 11.92
CA GLY A 32 2.60 4.52 12.72
C GLY A 32 1.45 3.92 11.91
N HIS A 33 1.67 3.60 10.64
CA HIS A 33 0.62 3.05 9.76
C HIS A 33 0.57 1.53 9.78
N THR A 34 -0.65 0.99 9.74
CA THR A 34 -0.95 -0.41 9.37
C THR A 34 -1.19 -0.52 7.86
N THR A 35 -1.40 -1.73 7.32
CA THR A 35 -1.73 -1.86 5.89
C THR A 35 -3.06 -1.18 5.57
N GLN A 36 -4.06 -1.31 6.45
CA GLN A 36 -5.36 -0.64 6.28
C GLN A 36 -5.25 0.90 6.35
N ALA A 37 -4.53 1.44 7.33
CA ALA A 37 -4.37 2.89 7.47
C ALA A 37 -3.59 3.51 6.31
N CYS A 38 -2.55 2.81 5.84
CA CYS A 38 -1.77 3.24 4.68
C CYS A 38 -2.58 3.16 3.39
N ALA A 39 -3.36 2.10 3.18
CA ALA A 39 -4.25 1.99 2.02
C ALA A 39 -5.29 3.12 1.97
N ALA A 40 -5.88 3.50 3.11
CA ALA A 40 -6.81 4.62 3.21
C ALA A 40 -6.11 5.96 2.87
N SER A 41 -4.90 6.17 3.39
CA SER A 41 -4.08 7.35 3.08
C SER A 41 -3.65 7.42 1.60
N CYS A 42 -3.57 6.27 0.94
CA CYS A 42 -3.21 6.12 -0.47
C CYS A 42 -4.42 6.02 -1.42
N THR A 43 -5.57 6.56 -1.03
CA THR A 43 -6.74 6.64 -1.93
C THR A 43 -6.37 7.39 -3.22
N GLY A 44 -6.71 6.81 -4.38
CA GLY A 44 -6.33 7.35 -5.70
C GLY A 44 -4.95 6.91 -6.21
N TYR A 45 -4.22 6.10 -5.44
CA TYR A 45 -3.02 5.40 -5.89
C TYR A 45 -3.29 3.90 -6.09
N ASN A 46 -2.49 3.26 -6.94
CA ASN A 46 -2.62 1.84 -7.25
C ASN A 46 -1.86 0.95 -6.25
N TYR A 47 -0.84 1.52 -5.61
CA TYR A 47 0.09 0.81 -4.74
C TYR A 47 0.41 1.63 -3.51
N PHE A 48 0.77 0.93 -2.43
CA PHE A 48 1.42 1.52 -1.28
C PHE A 48 2.53 0.60 -0.76
N ALA A 49 3.43 1.18 0.03
CA ALA A 49 4.45 0.44 0.74
C ALA A 49 4.54 0.86 2.21
N LEU A 50 4.92 -0.10 3.05
CA LEU A 50 5.32 0.14 4.42
C LEU A 50 6.82 -0.13 4.60
N GLN A 51 7.53 0.83 5.21
CA GLN A 51 8.93 0.68 5.65
C GLN A 51 9.00 0.89 7.16
N SER A 52 9.03 -0.19 7.94
CA SER A 52 8.96 -0.11 9.40
C SER A 52 7.76 0.71 9.91
N GLY A 53 6.60 0.57 9.27
CA GLY A 53 5.38 1.32 9.58
C GLY A 53 5.32 2.73 8.96
N GLN A 54 6.32 3.15 8.19
CA GLN A 54 6.25 4.38 7.38
C GLN A 54 5.49 4.13 6.08
N CYS A 55 4.47 4.94 5.81
CA CYS A 55 3.59 4.75 4.65
C CYS A 55 4.03 5.57 3.43
N PHE A 56 4.04 4.93 2.26
CA PHE A 56 4.34 5.55 0.97
C PHE A 56 3.32 5.13 -0.07
N CYS A 57 2.87 6.04 -0.94
CA CYS A 57 2.01 5.72 -2.06
C CYS A 57 2.76 5.71 -3.41
N ALA A 58 2.23 4.97 -4.39
CA ALA A 58 2.72 5.02 -5.76
C ALA A 58 1.62 4.73 -6.79
N ARG A 59 1.63 5.45 -7.92
CA ARG A 59 0.74 5.17 -9.06
C ARG A 59 1.28 4.06 -9.93
N THR A 60 2.59 3.96 -10.03
CA THR A 60 3.34 2.94 -10.78
C THR A 60 4.44 2.38 -9.89
N LEU A 61 4.78 1.11 -10.08
CA LEU A 61 5.95 0.51 -9.43
C LEU A 61 7.16 0.68 -10.35
N SER A 62 8.15 1.46 -9.94
CA SER A 62 9.45 1.51 -10.62
C SER A 62 10.19 0.19 -10.36
N ARG A 63 10.17 -0.73 -11.34
CA ARG A 63 10.96 -1.96 -11.34
C ARG A 63 12.39 -1.71 -11.81
N SER A 64 13.08 -0.71 -11.26
CA SER A 64 14.51 -0.60 -11.52
C SER A 64 15.23 -1.80 -10.88
N ALA A 65 16.32 -2.30 -11.48
CA ALA A 65 17.09 -3.44 -10.95
C ALA A 65 17.48 -3.26 -9.46
N ASN A 66 17.60 -1.99 -9.06
CA ASN A 66 17.85 -1.51 -7.71
C ASN A 66 16.75 -1.84 -6.67
N HIS A 67 15.52 -2.14 -7.11
CA HIS A 67 14.39 -2.53 -6.24
C HIS A 67 14.04 -4.01 -6.46
N SER A 68 15.02 -4.86 -6.19
CA SER A 68 14.85 -6.31 -6.31
C SER A 68 13.97 -6.86 -5.18
N LYS A 69 13.11 -7.82 -5.54
CA LYS A 69 12.32 -8.59 -4.57
C LYS A 69 13.26 -9.43 -3.72
N VAL A 70 13.02 -9.47 -2.41
CA VAL A 70 13.73 -10.30 -1.44
C VAL A 70 12.75 -11.24 -0.73
N ALA A 71 13.27 -12.14 0.10
CA ALA A 71 12.45 -13.06 0.88
C ALA A 71 11.45 -12.30 1.77
N ASP A 72 10.19 -12.74 1.78
CA ASP A 72 9.10 -12.08 2.50
C ASP A 72 9.38 -11.94 4.01
N ALA A 73 10.11 -12.89 4.60
CA ALA A 73 10.55 -12.84 6.01
C ALA A 73 11.46 -11.63 6.34
N LYS A 74 12.03 -10.95 5.33
CA LYS A 74 12.81 -9.72 5.53
C LYS A 74 11.92 -8.49 5.75
N CYS A 75 10.62 -8.57 5.46
CA CYS A 75 9.70 -7.45 5.62
C CYS A 75 9.14 -7.30 7.04
N GLY A 76 9.87 -7.81 8.03
CA GLY A 76 9.62 -7.57 9.43
C GLY A 76 8.38 -8.29 9.93
N ARG A 77 7.78 -7.72 10.98
CA ARG A 77 6.62 -8.29 11.65
C ARG A 77 5.31 -7.93 10.96
N VAL A 78 4.27 -8.69 11.29
CA VAL A 78 2.88 -8.32 11.01
C VAL A 78 2.58 -6.96 11.67
N CYS A 79 1.83 -6.12 10.96
CA CYS A 79 1.38 -4.85 11.46
C CYS A 79 0.49 -5.03 12.68
N PRO A 80 0.55 -4.10 13.65
CA PRO A 80 -0.30 -4.17 14.84
C PRO A 80 -1.77 -4.34 14.45
N THR A 81 -2.48 -5.24 15.13
CA THR A 81 -3.93 -5.50 14.95
C THR A 81 -4.33 -6.13 13.61
N GLU A 82 -3.36 -6.53 12.79
CA GLU A 82 -3.59 -7.21 11.50
C GLU A 82 -3.12 -8.67 11.52
N GLU A 83 -2.94 -9.26 12.71
CA GLU A 83 -2.67 -10.68 12.91
C GLU A 83 -3.82 -11.54 12.34
N GLY A 84 -3.46 -12.69 11.74
CA GLY A 84 -4.43 -13.61 11.15
C GLY A 84 -5.11 -13.12 9.87
N LYS A 85 -4.76 -11.93 9.35
CA LYS A 85 -5.28 -11.45 8.06
C LYS A 85 -4.63 -12.17 6.88
N THR A 86 -5.42 -12.42 5.83
CA THR A 86 -4.97 -12.99 4.57
C THR A 86 -5.14 -11.97 3.43
N PRO A 87 -4.11 -11.70 2.61
CA PRO A 87 -2.72 -12.14 2.79
C PRO A 87 -2.10 -11.51 4.05
N VAL A 88 -0.96 -12.06 4.51
CA VAL A 88 -0.22 -11.54 5.66
C VAL A 88 0.10 -10.05 5.50
N ARG A 89 -0.11 -9.28 6.57
CA ARG A 89 0.01 -7.82 6.57
C ARG A 89 1.28 -7.38 7.28
N LEU A 90 2.41 -7.46 6.60
CA LEU A 90 3.71 -7.05 7.09
C LEU A 90 3.90 -5.54 7.03
N CYS A 91 4.58 -5.00 8.03
CA CYS A 91 4.81 -3.57 8.19
C CYS A 91 6.14 -3.07 7.58
N GLY A 92 6.83 -3.94 6.84
CA GLY A 92 8.18 -3.68 6.34
C GLY A 92 9.22 -3.69 7.46
N SER A 93 10.45 -3.36 7.10
CA SER A 93 11.56 -3.24 8.04
C SER A 93 12.56 -2.19 7.55
N SER A 94 13.66 -1.99 8.28
CA SER A 94 14.71 -1.05 7.88
C SER A 94 15.18 -1.32 6.46
N TRP A 95 15.00 -0.34 5.56
CA TRP A 95 15.33 -0.46 4.13
C TRP A 95 14.61 -1.60 3.39
N ARG A 96 13.48 -2.07 3.92
CA ARG A 96 12.64 -3.09 3.28
C ARG A 96 11.21 -2.58 3.18
N ASN A 97 10.73 -2.50 1.95
CA ASN A 97 9.39 -2.08 1.62
C ASN A 97 8.50 -3.31 1.48
N ALA A 98 7.52 -3.42 2.37
CA ALA A 98 6.39 -4.32 2.24
C ALA A 98 5.40 -3.68 1.26
N VAL A 99 5.30 -4.19 0.03
CA VAL A 99 4.55 -3.55 -1.06
C VAL A 99 3.22 -4.25 -1.30
N TYR A 100 2.18 -3.44 -1.42
CA TYR A 100 0.81 -3.86 -1.61
C TYR A 100 0.17 -3.14 -2.80
N SER A 101 -0.78 -3.81 -3.47
CA SER A 101 -1.72 -3.14 -4.35
C SER A 101 -3.06 -2.93 -3.64
N THR A 102 -3.73 -1.85 -4.01
CA THR A 102 -5.09 -1.55 -3.57
C THR A 102 -6.04 -1.74 -4.75
N SER A 103 -7.16 -2.42 -4.51
CA SER A 103 -8.32 -2.31 -5.40
C SER A 103 -9.23 -1.14 -5.02
N VAL A 104 -8.76 -0.24 -4.13
CA VAL A 104 -9.50 0.92 -3.60
C VAL A 104 -9.96 1.87 -4.72
N GLY A 105 -9.51 1.68 -5.97
CA GLY A 105 -9.94 2.44 -7.15
C GLY A 105 -10.90 1.74 -8.14
N HIS A 106 -11.46 0.55 -7.86
CA HIS A 106 -12.27 -0.17 -8.88
C HIS A 106 -13.58 -0.82 -8.40
N ILE A 107 -14.17 -0.37 -7.29
CA ILE A 107 -15.57 -0.70 -6.97
C ILE A 107 -16.53 0.48 -7.20
N ASN A 108 -16.41 1.15 -8.36
CA ASN A 108 -17.57 1.56 -9.13
C ASN A 108 -17.19 2.04 -10.54
N ARG A 109 -17.19 1.10 -11.49
CA ARG A 109 -17.74 1.37 -12.83
C ARG A 109 -18.65 0.21 -13.20
N VAL A 110 -19.75 0.07 -12.46
CA VAL A 110 -20.97 -0.37 -13.12
C VAL A 110 -21.40 0.82 -13.98
N SER A 111 -21.41 0.59 -15.28
CA SER A 111 -21.97 1.46 -16.29
C SER A 111 -23.39 1.88 -15.88
N GLY A 112 -23.58 3.15 -15.51
CA GLY A 112 -24.90 3.76 -15.36
C GLY A 112 -25.14 4.46 -14.02
N GLY A 113 -25.07 5.80 -14.01
CA GLY A 113 -25.72 6.58 -12.94
C GLY A 113 -25.08 7.91 -12.53
N ARG A 114 -25.26 8.93 -13.37
CA ARG A 114 -25.34 10.38 -13.07
C ARG A 114 -24.13 11.10 -12.44
N SER A 115 -23.50 11.92 -13.28
CA SER A 115 -22.80 13.15 -12.91
C SER A 115 -23.63 13.97 -11.92
N MET A 116 -23.06 14.33 -10.78
CA MET A 116 -23.54 15.43 -9.95
C MET A 116 -22.64 16.64 -10.20
N SER A 117 -23.21 17.61 -10.91
CA SER A 117 -22.75 18.98 -11.01
C SER A 117 -22.54 19.56 -9.60
N LYS A 118 -21.47 20.32 -9.41
CA LYS A 118 -21.39 21.26 -8.28
C LYS A 118 -21.20 22.66 -8.84
N THR A 119 -22.32 23.34 -9.01
CA THR A 119 -22.41 24.79 -9.09
C THR A 119 -22.19 25.35 -7.69
N ALA A 120 -21.37 26.39 -7.60
CA ALA A 120 -21.58 27.54 -6.73
C ALA A 120 -21.09 28.76 -7.53
#